data_AF-A0AA88S6K6-F1
#
_entry.id   AF-A0AA88S6K6-F1
#
_cell.length_a   1.000
_cell.length_b   1.000
_cell.length_c   1.000
_cell.angle_alpha   90.00
_cell.angle_beta   90.00
_cell.angle_gamma   90.00
#
_symmetry.space_group_name_H-M   'P 1'
#
loop_
_entity.id
_entity.type
_entity.pdbx_description
1 polymer ?
#
loop_
_entity_poly.entity_id
_entity_poly.type
_entity_poly.pdbx_seq_one_letter_code
_entity_poly.pdbx_strand_id
1 'polypeptide(L)'
;MFAFRLGLLLSEYLGLETMLALVCKTYDGVKALETYDKEGSINKSAGLHGLAASIGRPLVGRFHVFCLENLRAYAGEFVADDPQRRLDLLKPRLPSGEHPPGFLGFAVNMIYVDSTNAFCLTKDGHGLRETLFYHLFSRLQVYRTRGDMLQALPCVSDGALSLDGGMIRSTGVFTLGLREQLDVKFPKNSGIPKLPENYFETEKRIKEMKWQKERMVEDMQREQYMLDHVKRSYEVKKEELLKFLAQGSAYSAQVFNIPPGTL
;
A
#
# COMPACT_ATOMS: atom_id res chain seq x y z
N MET A 1 12.85 29.20 0.52
CA MET A 1 14.07 28.62 1.14
C MET A 1 13.78 27.36 1.96
N PHE A 2 12.71 27.33 2.77
CA PHE A 2 12.31 26.18 3.62
C PHE A 2 12.11 24.85 2.86
N ALA A 3 11.28 24.83 1.81
CA ALA A 3 10.94 23.60 1.07
C ALA A 3 12.15 22.92 0.39
N PHE A 4 13.09 23.70 -0.14
CA PHE A 4 14.30 23.16 -0.78
C PHE A 4 15.21 22.44 0.23
N ARG A 5 15.35 23.02 1.42
CA ARG A 5 16.17 22.49 2.49
C ARG A 5 15.57 21.21 3.08
N LEU A 6 14.25 21.18 3.26
CA LEU A 6 13.56 19.98 3.72
C LEU A 6 13.64 18.83 2.71
N GLY A 7 13.40 19.08 1.42
CA GLY A 7 13.47 18.05 0.39
C GLY A 7 14.85 17.37 0.33
N LEU A 8 15.93 18.14 0.51
CA LEU A 8 17.29 17.61 0.61
C LEU A 8 17.43 16.69 1.83
N LEU A 9 17.01 17.14 3.02
CA LEU A 9 17.13 16.37 4.27
C LEU A 9 16.30 15.08 4.24
N LEU A 10 15.11 15.11 3.64
CA LEU A 10 14.30 13.90 3.46
C LEU A 10 14.96 12.92 2.48
N SER A 11 15.64 13.42 1.46
CA SER A 11 16.39 12.55 0.52
C SER A 11 17.58 11.91 1.22
N GLU A 12 18.32 12.69 2.02
CA GLU A 12 19.43 12.20 2.88
C GLU A 12 18.94 11.18 3.90
N TYR A 13 17.76 11.41 4.48
CA TYR A 13 17.12 10.46 5.38
C TYR A 13 16.72 9.17 4.64
N LEU A 14 16.17 9.22 3.43
CA LEU A 14 15.81 7.97 2.75
C LEU A 14 17.03 7.20 2.20
N GLY A 15 18.09 7.92 1.84
CA GLY A 15 19.26 7.35 1.19
C GLY A 15 19.01 7.05 -0.30
N LEU A 16 20.09 6.84 -1.04
CA LEU A 16 20.06 6.73 -2.50
C LEU A 16 19.24 5.51 -2.98
N GLU A 17 19.43 4.34 -2.38
CA GLU A 17 18.75 3.10 -2.80
C GLU A 17 17.23 3.22 -2.69
N THR A 18 16.75 3.82 -1.59
CA THR A 18 15.31 4.08 -1.38
C THR A 18 14.77 5.14 -2.32
N MET A 19 15.54 6.22 -2.56
CA MET A 19 15.14 7.30 -3.48
C MET A 19 15.07 6.84 -4.94
N LEU A 20 15.78 5.77 -5.31
CA LEU A 20 15.77 5.15 -6.63
C LEU A 20 14.87 3.90 -6.72
N ALA A 21 14.15 3.57 -5.65
CA ALA A 21 13.33 2.37 -5.59
C ALA A 21 12.17 2.41 -6.61
N LEU A 22 11.84 1.23 -7.13
CA LEU A 22 10.64 1.03 -7.95
C LEU A 22 9.42 0.86 -7.05
N VAL A 23 8.27 1.30 -7.51
CA VAL A 23 7.00 1.14 -6.81
C VAL A 23 6.03 0.37 -7.69
N CYS A 24 5.69 -0.85 -7.29
CA CYS A 24 4.70 -1.69 -7.94
C CYS A 24 3.37 -1.60 -7.17
N LYS A 25 2.26 -1.56 -7.90
CA LYS A 25 0.93 -1.62 -7.28
C LYS A 25 0.63 -3.00 -6.69
N THR A 26 1.05 -4.05 -7.40
CA THR A 26 0.75 -5.46 -7.06
C THR A 26 2.02 -6.30 -6.99
N TYR A 27 1.94 -7.44 -6.31
CA TYR A 27 3.01 -8.44 -6.20
C TYR A 27 3.24 -9.13 -7.54
N ASP A 28 2.20 -9.29 -8.36
CA ASP A 28 2.37 -9.71 -9.75
C ASP A 28 3.26 -8.74 -10.54
N GLY A 29 3.14 -7.43 -10.28
CA GLY A 29 4.05 -6.43 -10.81
C GLY A 29 5.49 -6.65 -10.36
N VAL A 30 5.72 -7.00 -9.09
CA VAL A 30 7.06 -7.32 -8.56
C VAL A 30 7.64 -8.57 -9.26
N LYS A 31 6.86 -9.65 -9.35
CA LYS A 31 7.27 -10.89 -10.04
C LYS A 31 7.57 -10.67 -11.52
N ALA A 32 6.94 -9.70 -12.17
CA ALA A 32 7.21 -9.38 -13.57
C ALA A 32 8.56 -8.64 -13.77
N LEU A 33 9.12 -8.02 -12.73
CA LEU A 33 10.39 -7.28 -12.83
C LEU A 33 11.59 -8.22 -12.93
N GLU A 34 11.58 -9.34 -12.21
CA GLU A 34 12.71 -10.26 -12.14
C GLU A 34 12.22 -11.70 -12.12
N THR A 35 12.86 -12.55 -12.93
CA THR A 35 12.55 -13.99 -12.99
C THR A 35 13.83 -14.78 -12.77
N TYR A 36 13.66 -16.00 -12.27
CA TYR A 36 14.76 -16.90 -11.93
C TYR A 36 14.63 -18.18 -12.76
N ASP A 37 15.76 -18.76 -13.14
CA ASP A 37 15.80 -20.11 -13.70
C ASP A 37 15.59 -21.18 -12.61
N LYS A 38 15.66 -22.46 -13.00
CA LYS A 38 15.43 -23.58 -12.07
C LYS A 38 16.52 -23.70 -11.02
N GLU A 39 17.69 -23.16 -11.32
CA GLU A 39 18.88 -23.13 -10.47
C GLU A 39 18.87 -21.92 -9.52
N GLY A 40 17.86 -21.04 -9.63
CA GLY A 40 17.72 -19.85 -8.79
C GLY A 40 18.58 -18.66 -9.25
N SER A 41 19.14 -18.71 -10.46
CA SER A 41 19.90 -17.60 -11.05
C SER A 41 18.98 -16.64 -11.79
N ILE A 42 19.34 -15.35 -11.76
CA ILE A 42 18.55 -14.29 -12.41
C ILE A 42 18.59 -14.48 -13.93
N ASN A 43 17.41 -14.54 -14.55
CA ASN A 43 17.29 -14.54 -15.99
C ASN A 43 17.47 -13.12 -16.56
N LYS A 44 18.67 -12.86 -17.08
CA LYS A 44 19.06 -11.54 -17.62
C LYS A 44 18.36 -11.14 -18.93
N SER A 45 17.61 -12.04 -19.55
CA SER A 45 16.85 -11.79 -20.79
C SER A 45 15.37 -11.47 -20.56
N ALA A 46 14.89 -11.57 -19.32
CA ALA A 46 13.49 -11.41 -18.97
C ALA A 46 13.24 -10.18 -18.08
N GLY A 47 11.98 -9.77 -17.98
CA GLY A 47 11.53 -8.69 -17.09
C GLY A 47 12.29 -7.37 -17.33
N LEU A 48 12.64 -6.70 -16.24
CA LEU A 48 13.37 -5.43 -16.27
C LEU A 48 14.80 -5.60 -16.78
N HIS A 49 15.46 -6.73 -16.49
CA HIS A 49 16.81 -7.01 -16.99
C HIS A 49 16.85 -7.10 -18.51
N GLY A 50 15.89 -7.82 -19.11
CA GLY A 50 15.78 -7.93 -20.57
C GLY A 50 15.49 -6.58 -21.23
N LEU A 51 14.59 -5.78 -20.65
CA LEU A 51 14.31 -4.42 -21.14
C LEU A 51 15.54 -3.52 -21.05
N ALA A 52 16.24 -3.55 -19.92
CA ALA A 52 17.41 -2.72 -19.70
C ALA A 52 18.57 -3.11 -20.64
N ALA A 53 18.75 -4.41 -20.88
CA ALA A 53 19.73 -4.93 -21.83
C ALA A 53 19.39 -4.53 -23.28
N SER A 54 18.11 -4.57 -23.69
CA SER A 54 17.71 -4.25 -25.08
C SER A 54 17.95 -2.78 -25.45
N ILE A 55 17.97 -1.87 -24.47
CA ILE A 55 18.32 -0.46 -24.65
C ILE A 55 19.82 -0.16 -24.39
N GLY A 56 20.65 -1.20 -24.25
CA GLY A 56 22.09 -1.08 -24.04
C GLY A 56 22.50 -0.59 -22.64
N ARG A 57 21.62 -0.72 -21.64
CA ARG A 57 21.85 -0.29 -20.25
C ARG A 57 21.54 -1.42 -19.27
N PRO A 58 22.28 -2.53 -19.30
CA PRO A 58 22.01 -3.66 -18.40
C PRO A 58 22.06 -3.22 -16.93
N LEU A 59 21.13 -3.72 -16.12
CA LEU A 59 21.11 -3.45 -14.69
C LEU A 59 22.29 -4.13 -14.00
N VAL A 60 22.93 -3.39 -13.10
CA VAL A 60 24.03 -3.87 -12.28
C VAL A 60 23.69 -3.60 -10.81
N GLY A 61 23.87 -4.61 -9.97
CA GLY A 61 23.60 -4.51 -8.54
C GLY A 61 22.13 -4.73 -8.17
N ARG A 62 21.83 -4.48 -6.90
CA ARG A 62 20.49 -4.66 -6.33
C ARG A 62 19.71 -3.35 -6.46
N PHE A 63 18.40 -3.45 -6.54
CA PHE A 63 17.48 -2.32 -6.46
C PHE A 63 16.32 -2.66 -5.53
N HIS A 64 15.72 -1.66 -4.93
CA HIS A 64 14.57 -1.83 -4.05
C HIS A 64 13.26 -1.76 -4.83
N VAL A 65 12.29 -2.57 -4.42
CA VAL A 65 10.93 -2.55 -4.96
C VAL A 65 9.95 -2.49 -3.81
N PHE A 66 9.13 -1.44 -3.76
CA PHE A 66 8.00 -1.33 -2.86
C PHE A 66 6.75 -1.90 -3.53
N CYS A 67 6.06 -2.80 -2.85
CA CYS A 67 4.79 -3.35 -3.32
C CYS A 67 3.63 -2.76 -2.52
N LEU A 68 2.84 -1.87 -3.14
CA LEU A 68 1.80 -1.13 -2.42
C LEU A 68 0.74 -2.03 -1.78
N GLU A 69 0.36 -3.14 -2.43
CA GLU A 69 -0.60 -4.10 -1.86
C GLU A 69 -0.06 -4.88 -0.64
N ASN A 70 1.27 -4.94 -0.46
CA ASN A 70 1.88 -5.61 0.68
C ASN A 70 2.33 -4.65 1.78
N LEU A 71 2.26 -3.33 1.54
CA LEU A 71 2.50 -2.34 2.57
C LEU A 71 1.29 -2.23 3.49
N ARG A 72 1.54 -2.26 4.81
CA ARG A 72 0.50 -1.96 5.79
C ARG A 72 0.16 -0.48 5.71
N ALA A 73 -1.07 -0.16 5.34
CA ALA A 73 -1.58 1.20 5.36
C ALA A 73 -1.70 1.73 6.80
N TYR A 74 -1.56 3.04 6.95
CA TYR A 74 -1.90 3.74 8.18
C TYR A 74 -3.38 3.54 8.50
N ALA A 75 -3.65 3.06 9.72
CA ALA A 75 -4.99 2.69 10.17
C ALA A 75 -5.67 3.74 11.06
N GLY A 76 -5.09 4.94 11.18
CA GLY A 76 -5.68 6.04 11.95
C GLY A 76 -6.42 7.05 11.07
N GLU A 77 -6.86 8.13 11.71
CA GLU A 77 -7.69 9.14 11.08
C GLU A 77 -6.91 10.12 10.19
N PHE A 78 -7.64 10.78 9.30
CA PHE A 78 -7.14 11.84 8.45
C PHE A 78 -7.63 13.20 8.96
N VAL A 79 -6.88 14.25 8.66
CA VAL A 79 -7.32 15.63 8.92
C VAL A 79 -8.59 15.90 8.11
N ALA A 80 -9.66 16.30 8.80
CA ALA A 80 -10.94 16.62 8.18
C ALA A 80 -10.80 17.76 7.17
N ASP A 81 -11.49 17.62 6.04
CA ASP A 81 -11.54 18.60 4.95
C ASP A 81 -10.17 19.01 4.38
N ASP A 82 -9.11 18.21 4.58
CA ASP A 82 -7.80 18.46 3.97
C ASP A 82 -7.72 17.84 2.56
N PRO A 83 -7.62 18.63 1.48
CA PRO A 83 -7.50 18.11 0.11
C PRO A 83 -6.21 17.32 -0.13
N GLN A 84 -5.18 17.51 0.71
CA GLN A 84 -3.95 16.71 0.67
C GLN A 84 -4.05 15.41 1.49
N ARG A 85 -5.21 15.14 2.11
CA ARG A 85 -5.50 13.98 2.96
C ARG A 85 -4.37 13.70 3.94
N ARG A 86 -3.95 14.72 4.68
CA ARG A 86 -2.90 14.57 5.70
C ARG A 86 -3.38 13.65 6.82
N LEU A 87 -2.43 12.93 7.41
CA LEU A 87 -2.70 12.00 8.51
C LEU A 87 -2.91 12.80 9.80
N ASP A 88 -3.93 12.46 10.59
CA ASP A 88 -4.15 13.04 11.91
C ASP A 88 -3.28 12.34 12.97
N LEU A 89 -2.01 12.72 12.98
CA LEU A 89 -1.01 12.17 13.89
C LEU A 89 -0.96 12.98 15.18
N LEU A 90 -1.07 12.28 16.31
CA LEU A 90 -0.94 12.89 17.63
C LEU A 90 0.41 13.59 17.78
N LYS A 91 0.37 14.90 18.05
CA LYS A 91 1.57 15.73 18.25
C LYS A 91 2.32 15.30 19.53
N PRO A 92 3.66 15.32 19.51
CA PRO A 92 4.45 14.96 20.69
C PRO A 92 4.17 15.91 21.86
N ARG A 93 4.29 15.36 23.07
CA ARG A 93 4.23 16.10 24.34
C ARG A 93 5.38 15.67 25.22
N LEU A 94 6.07 16.64 25.82
CA LEU A 94 7.11 16.42 26.82
C LEU A 94 6.48 15.81 28.09
N PRO A 95 7.28 15.23 29.01
CA PRO A 95 6.78 14.76 30.30
C PRO A 95 6.05 15.84 31.12
N SER A 96 6.33 17.12 30.86
CA SER A 96 5.62 18.26 31.45
C SER A 96 4.21 18.49 30.86
N GLY A 97 3.83 17.81 29.79
CA GLY A 97 2.59 18.02 29.04
C GLY A 97 2.68 19.07 27.92
N GLU A 98 3.72 19.90 27.95
CA GLU A 98 4.02 20.93 26.94
C GLU A 98 4.40 20.32 25.59
N HIS A 99 4.17 21.07 24.51
CA HIS A 99 4.67 20.69 23.20
C HIS A 99 6.18 20.94 23.10
N PRO A 100 6.97 20.02 22.54
CA PRO A 100 8.39 20.26 22.36
C PRO A 100 8.63 21.53 21.52
N PRO A 101 9.51 22.43 21.97
CA PRO A 101 9.83 23.63 21.21
C PRO A 101 10.37 23.26 19.83
N GLY A 102 10.13 24.13 18.85
CA GLY A 102 10.65 23.97 17.50
C GLY A 102 10.07 22.82 16.68
N PHE A 103 9.10 22.04 17.18
CA PHE A 103 8.39 21.03 16.38
C PHE A 103 7.60 21.70 15.25
N LEU A 104 7.81 21.24 14.01
CA LEU A 104 7.21 21.80 12.80
C LEU A 104 6.12 20.88 12.21
N GLY A 105 6.11 19.61 12.57
CA GLY A 105 5.17 18.62 12.06
C GLY A 105 5.84 17.29 11.73
N PHE A 106 5.05 16.38 11.16
CA PHE A 106 5.51 15.08 10.68
C PHE A 106 5.90 15.13 9.21
N ALA A 107 7.03 14.52 8.85
CA ALA A 107 7.57 14.50 7.50
C ALA A 107 6.57 13.96 6.46
N VAL A 108 5.83 12.90 6.81
CA VAL A 108 4.79 12.30 5.95
C VAL A 108 3.72 13.32 5.52
N ASN A 109 3.42 14.32 6.34
CA ASN A 109 2.43 15.38 6.06
C ASN A 109 3.02 16.61 5.37
N MET A 110 4.35 16.67 5.22
CA MET A 110 5.06 17.73 4.52
C MET A 110 5.28 17.40 3.03
N ILE A 111 5.09 16.14 2.63
CA ILE A 111 5.11 15.74 1.22
C ILE A 111 3.81 16.17 0.54
N TYR A 112 3.94 16.93 -0.54
CA TYR A 112 2.83 17.16 -1.44
C TYR A 112 2.61 15.91 -2.30
N VAL A 113 1.41 15.35 -2.25
CA VAL A 113 1.03 14.19 -3.06
C VAL A 113 0.09 14.68 -4.14
N ASP A 114 0.43 14.36 -5.38
CA ASP A 114 -0.42 14.65 -6.53
C ASP A 114 -1.79 13.99 -6.35
N SER A 115 -2.86 14.72 -6.66
CA SER A 115 -4.25 14.27 -6.48
C SER A 115 -4.51 12.93 -7.14
N THR A 116 -3.82 12.64 -8.25
CA THR A 116 -3.98 11.39 -8.99
C THR A 116 -3.58 10.17 -8.17
N ASN A 117 -2.70 10.34 -7.18
CA ASN A 117 -2.14 9.27 -6.35
C ASN A 117 -2.61 9.37 -4.89
N ALA A 118 -3.50 10.32 -4.59
CA ALA A 118 -3.96 10.59 -3.24
C ALA A 118 -5.07 9.62 -2.79
N PHE A 119 -5.76 8.91 -3.69
CA PHE A 119 -6.89 8.05 -3.36
C PHE A 119 -7.11 6.92 -4.40
N CYS A 120 -7.75 5.81 -4.00
CA CYS A 120 -8.09 4.67 -4.87
C CYS A 120 -6.92 4.13 -5.71
N LEU A 121 -5.72 4.11 -5.13
CA LEU A 121 -4.54 3.61 -5.82
C LEU A 121 -4.34 2.10 -5.64
N THR A 122 -4.66 1.61 -4.44
CA THR A 122 -4.63 0.18 -4.08
C THR A 122 -6.02 -0.43 -4.20
N LYS A 123 -6.09 -1.78 -4.17
CA LYS A 123 -7.36 -2.52 -4.19
C LYS A 123 -8.27 -2.15 -3.02
N ASP A 124 -7.70 -1.79 -1.87
CA ASP A 124 -8.43 -1.40 -0.67
C ASP A 124 -8.78 0.10 -0.63
N GLY A 125 -8.53 0.83 -1.72
CA GLY A 125 -8.90 2.24 -1.84
C GLY A 125 -7.86 3.22 -1.29
N HIS A 126 -6.75 2.75 -0.74
CA HIS A 126 -5.70 3.59 -0.18
C HIS A 126 -4.89 4.34 -1.27
N GLY A 127 -4.42 5.55 -0.93
CA GLY A 127 -3.47 6.36 -1.69
C GLY A 127 -2.03 6.23 -1.20
N LEU A 128 -1.10 7.01 -1.79
CA LEU A 128 0.34 6.94 -1.48
C LEU A 128 0.71 7.46 -0.10
N ARG A 129 -0.06 8.39 0.49
CA ARG A 129 0.34 9.00 1.76
C ARG A 129 0.25 7.99 2.89
N GLU A 130 -0.89 7.32 3.00
CA GLU A 130 -1.18 6.32 4.02
C GLU A 130 -0.48 4.98 3.77
N THR A 131 0.02 4.73 2.56
CA THR A 131 0.79 3.52 2.23
C THR A 131 2.29 3.80 2.15
N LEU A 132 2.78 4.20 0.97
CA LEU A 132 4.19 4.38 0.68
C LEU A 132 4.87 5.40 1.59
N PHE A 133 4.35 6.63 1.67
CA PHE A 133 5.04 7.68 2.43
C PHE A 133 4.95 7.46 3.94
N TYR A 134 3.87 6.83 4.43
CA TYR A 134 3.81 6.40 5.82
C TYR A 134 4.77 5.25 6.10
N HIS A 135 4.97 4.31 5.18
CA HIS A 135 6.01 3.29 5.33
C HIS A 135 7.42 3.89 5.37
N LEU A 136 7.71 4.88 4.51
CA LEU A 136 9.02 5.51 4.40
C LEU A 136 9.35 6.44 5.57
N PHE A 137 8.37 7.19 6.06
CA PHE A 137 8.59 8.23 7.07
C PHE A 137 7.93 7.94 8.41
N SER A 138 6.97 7.02 8.50
CA SER A 138 6.18 6.75 9.71
C SER A 138 5.81 8.05 10.46
N ARG A 139 6.19 8.17 11.73
CA ARG A 139 6.02 9.37 12.56
C ARG A 139 7.29 10.22 12.66
N LEU A 140 8.14 10.23 11.62
CA LEU A 140 9.35 11.06 11.54
C LEU A 140 9.02 12.53 11.81
N GLN A 141 9.61 13.07 12.86
CA GLN A 141 9.34 14.42 13.35
C GLN A 141 10.31 15.42 12.72
N VAL A 142 9.85 16.62 12.40
CA VAL A 142 10.69 17.68 11.82
C VAL A 142 10.76 18.87 12.78
N TYR A 143 11.97 19.35 13.05
CA TYR A 143 12.27 20.42 13.98
C TYR A 143 12.97 21.59 13.31
N ARG A 144 12.86 22.77 13.92
CA ARG A 144 13.51 23.99 13.44
C ARG A 144 15.02 23.91 13.56
N THR A 145 15.53 23.53 14.74
CA THR A 145 16.98 23.44 15.01
C THR A 145 17.34 22.10 15.65
N ARG A 146 18.63 21.75 15.61
CA ARG A 146 19.15 20.56 16.28
C ARG A 146 19.00 20.68 17.79
N GLY A 147 19.11 21.88 18.36
CA GLY A 147 18.89 22.13 19.77
C GLY A 147 17.47 21.79 20.20
N ASP A 148 16.48 22.27 19.45
CA ASP A 148 15.06 21.95 19.68
C ASP A 148 14.79 20.44 19.58
N MET A 149 15.35 19.80 18.54
CA MET A 149 15.23 18.37 18.32
C MET A 149 15.78 17.54 19.49
N LEU A 150 16.93 17.96 20.06
CA LEU A 150 17.54 17.26 21.19
C LEU A 150 16.74 17.43 22.49
N GLN A 151 16.11 18.59 22.70
CA GLN A 151 15.21 18.78 23.85
C GLN A 151 13.96 17.89 23.75
N ALA A 152 13.55 17.54 22.54
CA ALA A 152 12.41 16.68 22.27
C ALA A 152 12.72 15.17 22.30
N LEU A 153 13.98 14.77 22.59
CA LEU A 153 14.42 13.37 22.59
C LEU A 153 13.47 12.39 23.30
N PRO A 154 12.89 12.71 24.48
CA PRO A 154 11.95 11.80 25.16
C PRO A 154 10.70 11.46 24.35
N CYS A 155 10.37 12.25 23.34
CA CYS A 155 9.18 12.12 22.50
C CYS A 155 9.47 11.53 21.11
N VAL A 156 10.74 11.25 20.79
CA VAL A 156 11.16 10.76 19.46
C VAL A 156 11.22 9.23 19.44
N SER A 157 10.29 8.60 18.72
CA SER A 157 10.27 7.15 18.49
C SER A 157 10.87 6.77 17.12
N ASP A 158 10.23 7.24 16.05
CA ASP A 158 10.45 6.76 14.67
C ASP A 158 11.53 7.56 13.92
N GLY A 159 12.20 8.48 14.63
CA GLY A 159 13.21 9.37 14.10
C GLY A 159 12.83 10.85 14.16
N ALA A 160 13.83 11.70 13.98
CA ALA A 160 13.67 13.14 13.91
C ALA A 160 14.70 13.79 12.97
N LEU A 161 14.31 14.89 12.33
CA LEU A 161 15.16 15.76 11.53
C LEU A 161 15.10 17.18 12.04
N SER A 162 16.19 17.93 11.87
CA SER A 162 16.19 19.38 12.05
C SER A 162 16.64 20.12 10.79
N LEU A 163 16.08 21.30 10.54
CA LEU A 163 16.37 22.05 9.31
C LEU A 163 17.83 22.54 9.20
N ASP A 164 18.54 22.66 10.32
CA ASP A 164 19.97 22.94 10.34
C ASP A 164 20.84 21.70 10.04
N GLY A 165 20.25 20.51 9.91
CA GLY A 165 20.90 19.29 9.42
C GLY A 165 21.12 18.20 10.47
N GLY A 166 20.48 18.27 11.63
CA GLY A 166 20.48 17.18 12.61
C GLY A 166 19.57 16.03 12.15
N MET A 167 19.98 14.80 12.47
CA MET A 167 19.23 13.60 12.12
C MET A 167 19.34 12.52 13.21
N ILE A 168 18.19 11.95 13.56
CA ILE A 168 18.01 10.80 14.45
C ILE A 168 17.20 9.77 13.66
N ARG A 169 17.74 8.57 13.48
CA ARG A 169 17.11 7.50 12.68
C ARG A 169 16.02 6.77 13.45
N SER A 170 16.24 6.58 14.73
CA SER A 170 15.33 5.95 15.68
C SER A 170 15.84 6.24 17.09
N THR A 171 15.07 5.85 18.10
CA THR A 171 15.51 5.96 19.50
C THR A 171 16.91 5.34 19.69
N GLY A 172 17.87 6.16 20.12
CA GLY A 172 19.26 5.75 20.36
C GLY A 172 20.19 5.75 19.14
N VAL A 173 19.68 6.02 17.93
CA VAL A 173 20.49 6.00 16.69
C VAL A 173 20.65 7.40 16.12
N PHE A 174 21.81 8.01 16.38
CA PHE A 174 22.17 9.36 15.95
C PHE A 174 23.03 9.34 14.69
N THR A 175 22.79 10.28 13.77
CA THR A 175 23.65 10.50 12.61
C THR A 175 24.52 11.73 12.87
N LEU A 176 25.85 11.58 12.79
CA LEU A 176 26.84 12.61 13.03
C LEU A 176 27.82 12.67 11.84
N GLY A 177 28.44 13.83 11.62
CA GLY A 177 29.40 14.04 10.54
C GLY A 177 28.96 15.09 9.54
N LEU A 178 29.77 15.28 8.50
CA LEU A 178 29.42 16.14 7.37
C LEU A 178 28.36 15.45 6.51
N ARG A 179 27.48 16.26 5.91
CA ARG A 179 26.42 15.76 5.04
C ARG A 179 26.99 15.19 3.75
N GLU A 180 26.53 14.01 3.37
CA GLU A 180 26.78 13.47 2.04
C GLU A 180 25.90 14.21 1.03
N GLN A 181 26.50 14.59 -0.09
CA GLN A 181 25.78 15.28 -1.14
C GLN A 181 25.06 14.24 -2.00
N LEU A 182 23.74 14.12 -1.83
CA LEU A 182 22.92 13.29 -2.71
C LEU A 182 22.55 14.05 -3.99
N ASP A 183 22.74 13.39 -5.13
CA ASP A 183 22.36 13.91 -6.44
C ASP A 183 20.85 13.85 -6.68
N VAL A 184 20.17 12.86 -6.09
CA VAL A 184 18.73 12.66 -6.19
C VAL A 184 18.01 13.38 -5.06
N LYS A 185 17.04 14.23 -5.39
CA LYS A 185 16.32 15.06 -4.43
C LYS A 185 14.83 15.05 -4.72
N PHE A 186 14.01 15.23 -3.68
CA PHE A 186 12.59 15.50 -3.86
C PHE A 186 12.37 16.70 -4.79
N PRO A 187 11.52 16.55 -5.83
CA PRO A 187 11.22 17.65 -6.73
C PRO A 187 10.47 18.76 -5.98
N LYS A 188 10.68 20.01 -6.42
CA LYS A 188 9.85 21.11 -5.96
C LYS A 188 8.49 21.00 -6.62
N ASN A 189 7.43 21.23 -5.83
CA ASN A 189 6.12 21.45 -6.41
C ASN A 189 6.18 22.72 -7.28
N SER A 190 5.96 22.57 -8.59
CA SER A 190 5.90 23.67 -9.56
C SER A 190 4.57 24.45 -9.50
N GLY A 191 3.72 24.15 -8.51
CA GLY A 191 2.40 24.71 -8.36
C GLY A 191 1.35 23.83 -9.05
N ILE A 192 0.11 23.97 -8.60
CA ILE A 192 -1.05 23.36 -9.26
C ILE A 192 -1.10 23.95 -10.68
N PRO A 193 -1.13 23.12 -11.75
CA PRO A 193 -1.35 23.64 -13.09
C PRO A 193 -2.63 24.49 -13.09
N LYS A 194 -2.71 25.56 -13.90
CA LYS A 194 -3.94 26.36 -14.03
C LYS A 194 -5.05 25.52 -14.69
N LEU A 195 -5.60 24.58 -13.94
CA LEU A 195 -6.69 23.71 -14.30
C LEU A 195 -7.98 24.32 -13.75
N PRO A 196 -9.13 24.06 -14.40
CA PRO A 196 -10.43 24.46 -13.87
C PRO A 196 -10.63 23.97 -12.44
N GLU A 197 -11.30 24.76 -11.61
CA GLU A 197 -11.53 24.49 -10.18
C GLU A 197 -12.11 23.09 -9.93
N ASN A 198 -13.03 22.65 -10.81
CA ASN A 198 -13.72 21.36 -10.71
C ASN A 198 -12.94 20.17 -11.28
N TYR A 199 -11.77 20.39 -11.89
CA TYR A 199 -11.02 19.32 -12.56
C TYR A 199 -10.60 18.22 -11.59
N PHE A 200 -9.99 18.62 -10.47
CA PHE A 200 -9.48 17.68 -9.46
C PHE A 200 -10.60 16.90 -8.77
N GLU A 201 -11.72 17.56 -8.49
CA GLU A 201 -12.91 16.92 -7.92
C GLU A 201 -13.51 15.92 -8.90
N THR A 202 -13.61 16.29 -10.18
CA THR A 202 -14.11 15.40 -11.25
C THR A 202 -13.19 14.19 -11.42
N GLU A 203 -11.87 14.39 -11.44
CA GLU A 203 -10.90 13.31 -11.55
C GLU A 203 -10.98 12.35 -10.36
N LYS A 204 -11.10 12.88 -9.14
CA LYS A 204 -11.32 12.10 -7.92
C LYS A 204 -12.58 11.24 -8.04
N ARG A 205 -13.69 11.84 -8.46
CA ARG A 205 -14.97 11.13 -8.63
C ARG A 205 -14.88 10.04 -9.70
N ILE A 206 -14.20 10.30 -10.82
CA ILE A 206 -13.96 9.28 -11.86
C ILE A 206 -13.18 8.10 -11.29
N LYS A 207 -12.14 8.34 -10.50
CA LYS A 207 -11.35 7.26 -9.88
C LYS A 207 -12.15 6.45 -8.89
N GLU A 208 -12.91 7.12 -8.04
CA GLU A 208 -13.79 6.46 -7.08
C GLU A 208 -14.83 5.58 -7.79
N MET A 209 -15.48 6.09 -8.83
CA MET A 209 -16.44 5.31 -9.61
C MET A 209 -15.78 4.10 -10.31
N LYS A 210 -14.56 4.26 -10.84
CA LYS A 210 -13.82 3.14 -11.45
C LYS A 210 -13.50 2.06 -10.40
N TRP A 211 -13.03 2.48 -9.23
CA TRP A 211 -12.71 1.58 -8.13
C TRP A 211 -13.97 0.85 -7.62
N GLN A 212 -15.08 1.56 -7.43
CA GLN A 212 -16.37 0.96 -7.06
C GLN A 212 -16.86 -0.06 -8.10
N LYS A 213 -16.73 0.27 -9.40
CA LYS A 213 -17.07 -0.67 -10.48
C LYS A 213 -16.24 -1.95 -10.40
N GLU A 214 -14.94 -1.85 -10.16
CA GLU A 214 -14.06 -3.02 -10.02
C GLU A 214 -14.48 -3.90 -8.84
N ARG A 215 -14.78 -3.30 -7.68
CA ARG A 215 -15.31 -4.01 -6.50
C ARG A 215 -16.61 -4.75 -6.81
N MET A 216 -17.57 -4.08 -7.45
CA MET A 216 -18.85 -4.68 -7.81
C MET A 216 -18.68 -5.87 -8.76
N VAL A 217 -17.75 -5.80 -9.72
CA VAL A 217 -17.47 -6.92 -10.63
C VAL A 217 -16.90 -8.12 -9.87
N GLU A 218 -15.99 -7.89 -8.92
CA GLU A 218 -15.44 -8.97 -8.10
C GLU A 218 -16.48 -9.62 -7.20
N ASP A 219 -17.37 -8.83 -6.59
CA ASP A 219 -18.46 -9.37 -5.77
C ASP A 219 -19.45 -10.17 -6.63
N MET A 220 -19.79 -9.68 -7.82
CA MET A 220 -20.63 -10.42 -8.78
C MET A 220 -19.99 -11.76 -9.18
N GLN A 221 -18.68 -11.80 -9.42
CA GLN A 221 -17.96 -13.04 -9.71
C GLN A 221 -17.98 -14.01 -8.53
N ARG A 222 -17.81 -13.51 -7.30
CA ARG A 222 -17.88 -14.32 -6.08
C ARG A 222 -19.27 -14.91 -5.89
N GLU A 223 -20.31 -14.10 -6.04
CA GLU A 223 -21.70 -14.56 -5.95
C GLU A 223 -22.03 -15.58 -7.03
N GLN A 224 -21.57 -15.37 -8.26
CA GLN A 224 -21.74 -16.33 -9.35
C GLN A 224 -21.07 -17.67 -9.03
N TYR A 225 -19.84 -17.66 -8.50
CA TYR A 225 -19.15 -18.87 -8.07
C TYR A 225 -19.93 -19.63 -6.98
N MET A 226 -20.47 -18.91 -5.99
CA MET A 226 -21.28 -19.49 -4.92
C MET A 226 -22.58 -20.08 -5.45
N LEU A 227 -23.26 -19.39 -6.36
CA LEU A 227 -24.47 -19.87 -7.01
C LEU A 227 -24.20 -21.17 -7.77
N ASP A 228 -23.11 -21.23 -8.53
CA ASP A 228 -22.73 -22.43 -9.30
C ASP A 228 -22.34 -23.60 -8.39
N HIS A 229 -21.75 -23.31 -7.23
CA HIS A 229 -21.51 -24.32 -6.20
C HIS A 229 -22.83 -24.87 -5.61
N VAL A 230 -23.77 -24.00 -5.23
CA VAL A 230 -25.07 -24.40 -4.66
C VAL A 230 -25.91 -25.18 -5.68
N LYS A 231 -25.96 -24.74 -6.94
CA LYS A 231 -26.67 -25.46 -8.02
C LYS A 231 -26.13 -26.88 -8.18
N ARG A 232 -24.81 -27.05 -8.22
CA ARG A 232 -24.19 -28.39 -8.29
C ARG A 232 -24.56 -29.25 -7.08
N SER A 233 -24.49 -28.69 -5.87
CA SER A 233 -24.88 -29.41 -4.65
C SER A 233 -26.34 -29.82 -4.65
N TYR A 234 -27.23 -28.95 -5.15
CA TYR A 234 -28.65 -29.24 -5.27
C TYR A 234 -28.92 -30.39 -6.23
N GLU A 235 -28.32 -30.38 -7.43
CA GLU A 235 -28.52 -31.47 -8.41
C GLU A 235 -28.02 -32.82 -7.86
N VAL A 236 -26.88 -32.85 -7.16
CA VAL A 236 -26.39 -34.07 -6.49
C VAL A 236 -27.40 -34.58 -5.46
N LYS A 237 -27.88 -33.72 -4.55
CA LYS A 237 -28.86 -34.12 -3.52
C LYS A 237 -30.20 -34.56 -4.10
N LYS A 238 -30.62 -33.92 -5.19
CA LYS A 238 -31.84 -34.29 -5.91
C LYS A 238 -31.71 -35.68 -6.50
N GLU A 239 -30.60 -36.01 -7.14
CA GLU A 239 -30.34 -37.36 -7.64
C GLU A 239 -30.27 -38.41 -6.51
N GLU A 240 -29.64 -38.09 -5.39
CA GLU A 240 -29.61 -38.95 -4.20
C GLU A 240 -31.02 -39.23 -3.66
N LEU A 241 -31.86 -38.19 -3.56
CA LEU A 241 -33.24 -38.33 -3.13
C LEU A 241 -34.04 -39.21 -4.09
N LEU A 242 -33.88 -39.01 -5.40
CA LEU A 242 -34.56 -39.83 -6.42
C LEU A 242 -34.15 -41.30 -6.32
N LYS A 243 -32.86 -41.58 -6.11
CA LYS A 243 -32.37 -42.96 -5.88
C LYS A 243 -32.95 -43.57 -4.61
N PHE A 244 -33.00 -42.81 -3.51
CA PHE A 244 -33.59 -43.26 -2.25
C PHE A 244 -35.08 -43.61 -2.40
N LEU A 245 -35.86 -42.75 -3.07
CA LEU A 245 -37.28 -43.00 -3.33
C LEU A 245 -37.51 -44.23 -4.22
N ALA A 246 -36.68 -44.42 -5.25
CA ALA A 246 -36.76 -45.59 -6.13
C ALA A 246 -36.43 -46.92 -5.40
N GLN A 247 -35.53 -46.88 -4.42
CA GLN A 247 -35.24 -48.05 -3.57
C GLN A 247 -36.37 -48.33 -2.59
N GLY A 248 -36.98 -47.30 -1.98
CA GLY A 248 -38.12 -47.46 -1.07
C GLY A 248 -39.37 -48.03 -1.76
N SER A 249 -39.63 -47.66 -3.02
CA SER A 249 -40.74 -48.22 -3.80
C SER A 249 -40.52 -49.68 -4.21
N ALA A 250 -39.28 -50.08 -4.50
CA ALA A 250 -38.91 -51.48 -4.78
C ALA A 250 -39.11 -52.40 -3.57
N TYR A 251 -38.76 -51.94 -2.35
CA TYR A 251 -39.03 -52.67 -1.11
C TYR A 251 -40.53 -52.78 -0.82
N SER A 252 -41.30 -51.73 -1.09
CA SER A 252 -42.76 -51.73 -0.88
C SER A 252 -43.48 -52.69 -1.85
N ALA A 253 -43.04 -52.74 -3.11
CA ALA A 253 -43.60 -53.65 -4.12
C ALA A 253 -43.31 -55.14 -3.86
N GLN A 254 -42.22 -55.46 -3.17
CA GLN A 254 -41.92 -56.84 -2.75
C GLN A 254 -42.80 -57.33 -1.59
N VAL A 255 -43.22 -56.44 -0.68
CA VAL A 255 -44.08 -56.81 0.46
C VAL A 255 -45.54 -57.07 0.03
N PHE A 256 -46.01 -56.44 -1.05
CA PHE A 256 -47.36 -56.66 -1.59
C PHE A 256 -47.47 -57.86 -2.58
N ASN A 257 -46.37 -58.53 -2.90
CA ASN A 257 -46.32 -59.69 -3.81
C ASN A 257 -46.14 -61.04 -3.08
N ILE A 258 -46.68 -61.17 -1.87
CA ILE A 258 -46.80 -62.48 -1.20
C ILE A 258 -48.09 -63.15 -1.70
N PRO A 259 -48.04 -64.29 -2.40
CA PRO A 259 -49.25 -64.95 -2.91
C PRO A 259 -50.06 -65.55 -1.75
N PRO A 260 -51.41 -65.52 -1.79
CA PRO A 260 -52.22 -66.21 -0.81
C PRO A 260 -52.25 -67.71 -1.15
N GLY A 261 -51.60 -68.51 -0.31
CA GLY A 261 -51.84 -69.95 -0.24
C GLY A 261 -50.58 -70.80 -0.24
N THR A 262 -50.05 -71.09 0.94
CA THR A 262 -49.95 -72.48 1.44
C THR A 262 -49.85 -72.42 2.96
N LEU A 263 -50.81 -73.06 3.64
CA LEU A 263 -50.71 -73.44 5.05
C LEU A 263 -49.62 -74.50 5.22
#